data_AF-U1GYS0-F1
#
_entry.id   AF-U1GYS0-F1
#
_cell.length_a   1.000
_cell.length_b   1.000
_cell.length_c   1.000
_cell.angle_alpha   90.00
_cell.angle_beta   90.00
_cell.angle_gamma   90.00
#
_symmetry.space_group_name_H-M   'P 1'
#
loop_
_entity.id
_entity.type
_entity.pdbx_description
1 polymer ?
#
loop_
_entity_poly.entity_id
_entity_poly.type
_entity_poly.pdbx_seq_one_letter_code
_entity_poly.pdbx_strand_id
1 'polypeptide(L)'
;MKNAKDLIKNWKTNVYPYMQNIRTQQNDPIIENNFDLPKDLKDLTDELNFCFEEGIISQFSPEDLKTLEHKILEIRNFIRKLDNAQVSDSKERKIIFYLNNEYSQYKEKLISLRSFFDKLEFMDTYISSCKSAIKKIEIAIDNANKKYDEHIKVLIGEATEGYLFSEFKRQADDINNRIGDNSFFLFLTIIFIFLTGILFLKNTPNNLNNTIDITYYLFSKITMFIPLIFALLFLNRNIRDDRKLEQTYRHKEVVSKSYLNYLDFLDANPMIITNGKGEHIDNSQLIKEKVSQIAVESLGLNPALLLDKSTSEKIPMEELLSKILDKSTSEKIPMEELLSKILDRTTADKKG
;
A
#
# COMPACT_ATOMS: atom_id res chain seq x y z
N MET A 1 -33.04 -50.78 4.01
CA MET A 1 -33.60 -49.43 4.23
C MET A 1 -32.43 -48.47 4.30
N LYS A 2 -32.24 -47.62 3.29
CA LYS A 2 -31.26 -46.52 3.38
C LYS A 2 -31.80 -45.51 4.38
N ASN A 3 -30.95 -45.11 5.32
CA ASN A 3 -31.32 -44.20 6.41
C ASN A 3 -31.21 -42.74 5.94
N ALA A 4 -31.91 -41.82 6.62
CA ALA A 4 -31.80 -40.37 6.43
C ALA A 4 -30.34 -39.88 6.31
N LYS A 5 -29.42 -40.52 7.03
CA LYS A 5 -27.97 -40.29 6.98
C LYS A 5 -27.33 -40.56 5.62
N ASP A 6 -27.75 -41.61 4.91
CA ASP A 6 -27.23 -41.94 3.59
C ASP A 6 -27.65 -40.90 2.55
N LEU A 7 -28.87 -40.39 2.69
CA LEU A 7 -29.41 -39.34 1.83
C LEU A 7 -28.65 -38.00 2.03
N ILE A 8 -28.44 -37.60 3.28
CA ILE A 8 -27.67 -36.39 3.63
C ILE A 8 -26.24 -36.50 3.14
N LYS A 9 -25.59 -37.65 3.35
CA LYS A 9 -24.23 -37.91 2.86
C LYS A 9 -24.18 -37.81 1.34
N ASN A 10 -25.14 -38.40 0.64
CA ASN A 10 -25.22 -38.30 -0.82
C ASN A 10 -25.42 -36.85 -1.29
N TRP A 11 -26.26 -36.08 -0.61
CA TRP A 11 -26.46 -34.66 -0.91
C TRP A 11 -25.17 -33.84 -0.72
N LYS A 12 -24.56 -33.90 0.46
CA LYS A 12 -23.36 -33.11 0.82
C LYS A 12 -22.13 -33.48 0.00
N THR A 13 -21.95 -34.75 -0.37
CA THR A 13 -20.77 -35.20 -1.12
C THR A 13 -20.94 -35.13 -2.62
N ASN A 14 -22.14 -35.42 -3.15
CA ASN A 14 -22.28 -35.72 -4.57
C ASN A 14 -23.19 -34.77 -5.35
N VAL A 15 -23.90 -33.87 -4.69
CA VAL A 15 -24.87 -33.01 -5.36
C VAL A 15 -24.58 -31.55 -5.03
N TYR A 16 -24.58 -31.17 -3.75
CA TYR A 16 -24.38 -29.78 -3.32
C TYR A 16 -23.07 -29.13 -3.84
N PRO A 17 -21.89 -29.79 -3.79
CA PRO A 17 -20.65 -29.19 -4.30
C PRO A 17 -20.70 -28.89 -5.81
N TYR A 18 -21.39 -29.73 -6.58
CA TYR A 18 -21.55 -29.52 -8.02
C TYR A 18 -22.52 -28.36 -8.32
N MET A 19 -23.51 -28.13 -7.46
CA MET A 19 -24.43 -26.99 -7.59
C MET A 19 -23.72 -25.65 -7.34
N GLN A 20 -22.80 -25.60 -6.37
CA GLN A 20 -22.01 -24.39 -6.08
C GLN A 20 -21.05 -24.00 -7.22
N ASN A 21 -20.70 -24.94 -8.09
CA ASN A 21 -19.79 -24.76 -9.22
C ASN A 21 -20.48 -24.44 -10.55
N ILE A 22 -21.80 -24.25 -10.53
CA ILE A 22 -22.56 -23.80 -11.69
C ILE A 22 -22.25 -22.32 -11.96
N ARG A 23 -22.08 -21.97 -13.23
CA ARG A 23 -21.91 -20.61 -13.71
C ARG A 23 -22.81 -20.37 -14.92
N THR A 24 -23.19 -19.12 -15.16
CA THR A 24 -23.93 -18.73 -16.36
C THR A 24 -23.16 -17.64 -17.11
N GLN A 25 -23.22 -17.63 -18.44
CA GLN A 25 -22.69 -16.51 -19.21
C GLN A 25 -23.66 -15.33 -19.12
N GLN A 26 -23.22 -14.20 -18.55
CA GLN A 26 -23.99 -12.96 -18.53
C GLN A 26 -23.83 -12.26 -19.90
N ASN A 27 -24.94 -11.89 -20.53
CA ASN A 27 -24.98 -11.14 -21.80
C ASN A 27 -24.60 -9.66 -21.60
N ASP A 28 -23.45 -9.37 -20.99
CA ASP A 28 -22.89 -8.01 -20.97
C ASP A 28 -21.73 -7.93 -21.97
N PRO A 29 -21.86 -7.17 -23.09
CA PRO A 29 -20.89 -7.17 -24.19
C PRO A 29 -19.55 -6.47 -23.85
N ILE A 30 -19.33 -6.04 -22.61
CA ILE A 30 -18.20 -5.18 -22.22
C ILE A 30 -17.22 -5.89 -21.26
N ILE A 31 -17.56 -7.05 -20.69
CA ILE A 31 -16.68 -7.76 -19.75
C ILE A 31 -16.42 -9.18 -20.27
N GLU A 32 -15.29 -9.38 -20.95
CA GLU A 32 -14.77 -10.71 -21.23
C GLU A 32 -14.66 -11.51 -19.91
N ASN A 33 -15.32 -12.66 -19.85
CA ASN A 33 -15.17 -13.71 -18.84
C ASN A 33 -15.73 -13.47 -17.43
N ASN A 34 -16.84 -12.75 -17.25
CA ASN A 34 -17.55 -12.77 -15.95
C ASN A 34 -18.55 -13.93 -15.87
N PHE A 35 -18.05 -15.10 -15.47
CA PHE A 35 -18.85 -16.28 -15.16
C PHE A 35 -19.23 -16.26 -13.68
N ASP A 36 -20.39 -15.69 -13.36
CA ASP A 36 -20.95 -15.69 -12.00
C ASP A 36 -22.10 -16.68 -11.86
N LEU A 37 -22.30 -17.16 -10.64
CA LEU A 37 -23.50 -17.92 -10.27
C LEU A 37 -24.66 -16.91 -10.13
N PRO A 38 -25.77 -17.07 -10.89
CA PRO A 38 -26.92 -16.19 -10.75
C PRO A 38 -27.37 -16.11 -9.30
N LYS A 39 -27.62 -14.89 -8.82
CA LYS A 39 -27.95 -14.63 -7.41
C LYS A 39 -29.18 -15.44 -6.96
N ASP A 40 -30.19 -15.56 -7.83
CA ASP A 40 -31.39 -16.36 -7.60
C ASP A 40 -31.10 -17.86 -7.48
N LEU A 41 -30.15 -18.39 -8.26
CA LEU A 41 -29.75 -19.79 -8.18
C LEU A 41 -28.89 -20.07 -6.93
N LYS A 42 -28.01 -19.12 -6.57
CA LYS A 42 -27.23 -19.14 -5.33
C LYS A 42 -28.15 -19.20 -4.12
N ASP A 43 -29.10 -18.28 -4.04
CA ASP A 43 -30.07 -18.19 -2.96
C ASP A 43 -30.87 -19.50 -2.81
N LEU A 44 -31.34 -20.07 -3.93
CA LEU A 44 -32.11 -21.33 -3.93
C LEU A 44 -31.24 -22.54 -3.53
N THR A 45 -29.98 -22.58 -3.96
CA THR A 45 -29.03 -23.64 -3.63
C THR A 45 -28.66 -23.61 -2.14
N ASP A 46 -28.46 -22.42 -1.57
CA ASP A 46 -28.18 -22.23 -0.15
C ASP A 46 -29.41 -22.58 0.71
N GLU A 47 -30.61 -22.17 0.29
CA GLU A 47 -31.87 -22.60 0.93
C GLU A 47 -32.02 -24.11 1.00
N LEU A 48 -31.80 -24.79 -0.14
CA LEU A 48 -31.87 -26.24 -0.21
C LEU A 48 -30.85 -26.89 0.71
N ASN A 49 -29.64 -26.32 0.85
CA ASN A 49 -28.65 -26.87 1.77
C ASN A 49 -29.12 -26.87 3.22
N PHE A 50 -29.82 -25.81 3.67
CA PHE A 50 -30.41 -25.78 5.01
C PHE A 50 -31.48 -26.86 5.20
N CYS A 51 -32.17 -27.26 4.14
CA CYS A 51 -33.19 -28.31 4.19
C CYS A 51 -32.60 -29.72 4.40
N PHE A 52 -31.33 -29.93 4.02
CA PHE A 52 -30.64 -31.23 4.13
C PHE A 52 -29.86 -31.40 5.44
N GLU A 53 -30.42 -30.88 6.53
CA GLU A 53 -29.91 -31.11 7.89
C GLU A 53 -30.56 -32.33 8.55
N GLU A 54 -29.81 -32.99 9.44
CA GLU A 54 -30.21 -34.27 10.04
C GLU A 54 -31.55 -34.19 10.79
N GLY A 55 -31.79 -33.07 11.49
CA GLY A 55 -33.04 -32.83 12.21
C GLY A 55 -34.26 -32.62 11.31
N ILE A 56 -34.08 -32.28 10.02
CA ILE A 56 -35.18 -32.05 9.06
C ILE A 56 -35.48 -33.32 8.29
N ILE A 57 -34.44 -33.97 7.76
CA ILE A 57 -34.60 -35.19 6.95
C ILE A 57 -35.14 -36.36 7.79
N SER A 58 -34.86 -36.39 9.09
CA SER A 58 -35.38 -37.42 10.01
C SER A 58 -36.89 -37.32 10.29
N GLN A 59 -37.55 -36.21 9.93
CA GLN A 59 -38.99 -36.02 10.14
C GLN A 59 -39.84 -36.63 9.01
N PHE A 60 -39.24 -37.03 7.89
CA PHE A 60 -39.95 -37.58 6.74
C PHE A 60 -40.21 -39.09 6.88
N SER A 61 -41.34 -39.54 6.32
CA SER A 61 -41.68 -40.95 6.24
C SER A 61 -40.73 -41.71 5.29
N PRO A 62 -40.57 -43.05 5.42
CA PRO A 62 -39.74 -43.83 4.50
C PRO A 62 -40.13 -43.72 3.02
N GLU A 63 -41.41 -43.48 2.70
CA GLU A 63 -41.88 -43.28 1.32
C GLU A 63 -41.59 -41.87 0.80
N ASP A 64 -41.63 -40.86 1.68
CA ASP A 64 -41.19 -39.50 1.36
C ASP A 64 -39.68 -39.46 1.10
N LEU A 65 -38.88 -40.21 1.86
CA LEU A 65 -37.44 -40.33 1.66
C LEU A 65 -37.09 -40.95 0.30
N LYS A 66 -37.84 -41.95 -0.18
CA LYS A 66 -37.67 -42.51 -1.53
C LYS A 66 -37.99 -41.48 -2.61
N THR A 67 -39.07 -40.72 -2.41
CA THR A 67 -39.47 -39.64 -3.34
C THR A 67 -38.40 -38.55 -3.42
N LEU A 68 -37.81 -38.19 -2.28
CA LEU A 68 -36.72 -37.23 -2.18
C LEU A 68 -35.45 -37.77 -2.84
N GLU A 69 -35.10 -39.05 -2.64
CA GLU A 69 -33.98 -39.71 -3.33
C GLU A 69 -34.16 -39.67 -4.85
N HIS A 70 -35.38 -39.90 -5.35
CA HIS A 70 -35.69 -39.82 -6.77
C HIS A 70 -35.47 -38.42 -7.34
N LYS A 71 -35.98 -37.37 -6.67
CA LYS A 71 -35.77 -35.97 -7.09
C LYS A 71 -34.29 -35.57 -7.09
N ILE A 72 -33.52 -36.01 -6.09
CA ILE A 72 -32.07 -35.79 -6.03
C ILE A 72 -31.37 -36.50 -7.19
N LEU A 73 -31.78 -37.72 -7.52
CA LEU A 73 -31.21 -38.49 -8.61
C LEU A 73 -31.48 -37.83 -9.97
N GLU A 74 -32.67 -37.29 -10.18
CA GLU A 74 -32.99 -36.52 -11.39
C GLU A 74 -32.07 -35.32 -11.56
N ILE A 75 -31.88 -34.53 -10.49
CA ILE A 75 -31.03 -33.34 -10.53
C ILE A 75 -29.58 -33.75 -10.79
N ARG A 76 -29.09 -34.80 -10.13
CA ARG A 76 -27.74 -35.32 -10.34
C ARG A 76 -27.53 -35.81 -11.77
N ASN A 77 -28.50 -36.52 -12.34
CA ASN A 77 -28.44 -36.99 -13.73
C ASN A 77 -28.45 -35.82 -14.72
N PHE A 78 -29.23 -34.78 -14.43
CA PHE A 78 -29.28 -33.56 -15.22
C PHE A 78 -27.92 -32.83 -15.18
N ILE A 79 -27.35 -32.64 -13.98
CA ILE A 79 -26.00 -32.08 -13.79
C ILE A 79 -24.94 -32.89 -14.53
N ARG A 80 -24.98 -34.23 -14.42
CA ARG A 80 -24.01 -35.12 -15.09
C ARG A 80 -24.14 -35.07 -16.61
N LYS A 81 -25.35 -34.91 -17.14
CA LYS A 81 -25.58 -34.73 -18.58
C LYS A 81 -24.92 -33.44 -19.09
N LEU A 82 -24.98 -32.37 -18.30
CA LEU A 82 -24.34 -31.09 -18.61
C LEU A 82 -22.81 -31.17 -18.48
N ASP A 83 -22.30 -31.80 -17.42
CA ASP A 83 -20.86 -32.01 -17.18
C ASP A 83 -20.23 -32.86 -18.30
N ASN A 84 -20.90 -33.93 -18.74
CA ASN A 84 -20.42 -34.78 -19.83
C ASN A 84 -20.47 -34.09 -21.22
N ALA A 85 -21.30 -33.05 -21.38
CA ALA A 85 -21.37 -32.28 -22.61
C ALA A 85 -20.27 -31.21 -22.71
N GLN A 86 -19.62 -30.88 -21.59
CA GLN A 86 -18.58 -29.85 -21.50
C GLN A 86 -17.22 -30.50 -21.20
N VAL A 87 -16.48 -30.79 -22.26
CA VAL A 87 -15.08 -31.24 -22.13
C VAL A 87 -14.25 -30.03 -21.67
N SER A 88 -13.83 -30.00 -20.41
CA SER A 88 -12.75 -29.10 -19.98
C SER A 88 -11.87 -29.72 -18.88
N ASP A 89 -10.57 -29.67 -19.14
CA ASP A 89 -9.48 -30.40 -18.54
C ASP A 89 -8.90 -29.70 -17.30
N SER A 90 -9.72 -29.40 -16.31
CA SER A 90 -9.20 -28.81 -15.06
C SER A 90 -9.85 -29.37 -13.81
N LYS A 91 -9.06 -29.42 -12.73
CA LYS A 91 -9.45 -29.92 -11.39
C LYS A 91 -10.60 -29.15 -10.74
N GLU A 92 -11.09 -28.07 -11.38
CA GLU A 92 -12.26 -27.30 -10.99
C GLU A 92 -13.30 -27.35 -12.12
N ARG A 93 -14.09 -28.42 -12.18
CA ARG A 93 -15.18 -28.53 -13.16
C ARG A 93 -16.24 -27.46 -12.88
N LYS A 94 -16.28 -26.44 -13.72
CA LYS A 94 -17.32 -25.39 -13.73
C LYS A 94 -18.36 -25.76 -14.78
N ILE A 95 -19.63 -25.87 -14.38
CA ILE A 95 -20.73 -26.18 -15.30
C ILE A 95 -21.28 -24.86 -15.82
N ILE A 96 -21.12 -24.58 -17.12
CA ILE A 96 -21.53 -23.31 -17.72
C ILE A 96 -22.85 -23.48 -18.46
N PHE A 97 -23.93 -22.80 -18.06
CA PHE A 97 -25.14 -22.81 -18.88
C PHE A 97 -24.98 -21.87 -20.08
N TYR A 98 -25.03 -22.42 -21.30
CA TYR A 98 -24.98 -21.65 -22.56
C TYR A 98 -26.37 -21.28 -23.11
N LEU A 99 -27.42 -22.00 -22.69
CA LEU A 99 -28.79 -21.85 -23.19
C LEU A 99 -29.76 -21.51 -22.05
N ASN A 100 -30.55 -20.45 -22.22
CA ASN A 100 -31.59 -20.03 -21.26
C ASN A 100 -32.62 -21.13 -20.94
N ASN A 101 -32.88 -22.05 -21.87
CA ASN A 101 -33.81 -23.16 -21.66
C ASN A 101 -33.27 -24.21 -20.67
N GLU A 102 -31.98 -24.52 -20.73
CA GLU A 102 -31.33 -25.48 -19.82
C GLU A 102 -31.27 -24.91 -18.39
N TYR A 103 -31.01 -23.61 -18.28
CA TYR A 103 -31.09 -22.86 -17.02
C TYR A 103 -32.49 -22.93 -16.40
N SER A 104 -33.53 -22.66 -17.18
CA SER A 104 -34.92 -22.70 -16.69
C SER A 104 -35.33 -24.10 -16.24
N GLN A 105 -35.00 -25.15 -17.01
CA GLN A 105 -35.28 -26.54 -16.63
C GLN A 105 -34.57 -26.95 -15.34
N TYR A 106 -33.31 -26.52 -15.18
CA TYR A 106 -32.56 -26.76 -13.95
C TYR A 106 -33.22 -26.07 -12.75
N LYS A 107 -33.56 -24.79 -12.91
CA LYS A 107 -34.22 -23.99 -11.89
C LYS A 107 -35.57 -24.58 -11.47
N GLU A 108 -36.39 -25.04 -12.43
CA GLU A 108 -37.66 -25.71 -12.13
C GLU A 108 -37.47 -26.99 -11.31
N LYS A 109 -36.44 -27.79 -11.61
CA LYS A 109 -36.13 -29.00 -10.82
C LYS A 109 -35.73 -28.66 -9.39
N LEU A 110 -34.96 -27.59 -9.18
CA LEU A 110 -34.63 -27.10 -7.84
C LEU A 110 -35.85 -26.57 -7.09
N ILE A 111 -36.72 -25.81 -7.76
CA ILE A 111 -37.98 -25.32 -7.19
C ILE A 111 -38.87 -26.51 -6.79
N SER A 112 -38.97 -27.54 -7.63
CA SER A 112 -39.71 -28.77 -7.36
C SER A 112 -39.13 -29.59 -6.20
N LEU A 113 -37.82 -29.50 -5.96
CA LEU A 113 -37.17 -30.09 -4.79
C LEU A 113 -37.47 -29.25 -3.55
N ARG A 114 -37.40 -27.92 -3.66
CA ARG A 114 -37.68 -27.00 -2.54
C ARG A 114 -39.11 -27.15 -2.05
N SER A 115 -40.08 -27.18 -2.97
CA SER A 115 -41.50 -27.32 -2.63
C SER A 115 -41.86 -28.65 -1.97
N PHE A 116 -41.00 -29.67 -2.07
CA PHE A 116 -41.18 -30.90 -1.32
C PHE A 116 -41.05 -30.68 0.20
N PHE A 117 -40.22 -29.73 0.61
CA PHE A 117 -40.00 -29.39 2.01
C PHE A 117 -41.13 -28.54 2.61
N ASP A 118 -42.01 -27.97 1.78
CA ASP A 118 -43.20 -27.22 2.24
C ASP A 118 -44.23 -28.12 2.95
N LYS A 119 -44.07 -29.45 2.85
CA LYS A 119 -44.82 -30.42 3.66
C LYS A 119 -44.60 -30.25 5.17
N LEU A 120 -43.54 -29.57 5.58
CA LEU A 120 -43.21 -29.29 6.98
C LEU A 120 -43.64 -27.87 7.33
N GLU A 121 -44.53 -27.74 8.33
CA GLU A 121 -45.21 -26.50 8.71
C GLU A 121 -44.28 -25.35 9.17
N PHE A 122 -43.01 -25.64 9.51
CA PHE A 122 -42.06 -24.67 10.06
C PHE A 122 -40.87 -24.32 9.15
N MET A 123 -40.81 -24.86 7.93
CA MET A 123 -39.61 -24.75 7.09
C MET A 123 -39.28 -23.33 6.64
N ASP A 124 -40.29 -22.52 6.32
CA ASP A 124 -40.08 -21.13 5.90
C ASP A 124 -39.58 -20.25 7.05
N THR A 125 -40.05 -20.51 8.27
CA THR A 125 -39.59 -19.82 9.48
C THR A 125 -38.15 -20.21 9.81
N TYR A 126 -37.79 -21.49 9.64
CA TYR A 126 -36.43 -21.98 9.82
C TYR A 126 -35.46 -21.34 8.80
N ILE A 127 -35.80 -21.35 7.52
CA ILE A 127 -34.94 -20.82 6.45
C ILE A 127 -34.78 -19.31 6.55
N SER A 128 -35.84 -18.58 6.86
CA SER A 128 -35.74 -17.13 7.08
C SER A 128 -34.83 -16.80 8.27
N SER A 129 -34.87 -17.60 9.34
CA SER A 129 -33.98 -17.46 10.48
C SER A 129 -32.51 -17.73 10.12
N CYS A 130 -32.24 -18.80 9.36
CA CYS A 130 -30.90 -19.11 8.85
C CYS A 130 -30.35 -18.01 7.95
N LYS A 131 -31.15 -17.51 7.00
CA LYS A 131 -30.77 -16.39 6.13
C LYS A 131 -30.46 -15.11 6.92
N SER A 132 -31.27 -14.80 7.93
CA SER A 132 -31.05 -13.65 8.80
C SER A 132 -29.75 -13.78 9.60
N ALA A 133 -29.47 -14.97 10.12
CA ALA A 133 -28.22 -15.25 10.83
C ALA A 133 -27.00 -15.09 9.93
N ILE A 134 -27.03 -15.65 8.72
CA ILE A 134 -25.93 -15.51 7.75
C ILE A 134 -25.73 -14.05 7.37
N LYS A 135 -26.80 -13.31 7.07
CA LYS A 135 -26.68 -11.89 6.73
C LYS A 135 -26.05 -11.08 7.87
N LYS A 136 -26.39 -11.37 9.13
CA LYS A 136 -25.75 -10.73 10.29
C LYS A 136 -24.27 -11.08 10.40
N ILE A 137 -23.91 -12.34 10.13
CA ILE A 137 -22.51 -12.80 10.11
C ILE A 137 -21.74 -12.11 8.99
N GLU A 138 -22.29 -12.04 7.78
CA GLU A 138 -21.67 -11.36 6.64
C GLU A 138 -21.42 -9.88 6.95
N ILE A 139 -22.41 -9.17 7.49
CA ILE A 139 -22.26 -7.77 7.92
C ILE A 139 -21.17 -7.64 8.99
N ALA A 140 -21.11 -8.57 9.95
CA ALA A 140 -20.08 -8.55 10.99
C ALA A 140 -18.68 -8.80 10.42
N ILE A 141 -18.54 -9.72 9.46
CA ILE A 141 -17.28 -10.00 8.75
C ILE A 141 -16.85 -8.79 7.92
N ASP A 142 -17.77 -8.18 7.17
CA ASP A 142 -17.48 -6.99 6.36
C ASP A 142 -17.03 -5.81 7.22
N ASN A 143 -17.70 -5.60 8.36
CA ASN A 143 -17.32 -4.56 9.31
C ASN A 143 -15.97 -4.85 9.96
N ALA A 144 -15.67 -6.12 10.27
CA ALA A 144 -14.38 -6.51 10.79
C ALA A 144 -13.27 -6.29 9.75
N ASN A 145 -13.48 -6.73 8.50
CA ASN A 145 -12.53 -6.54 7.40
C ASN A 145 -12.25 -5.05 7.15
N LYS A 146 -13.28 -4.20 7.09
CA LYS A 146 -13.10 -2.74 6.97
C LYS A 146 -12.27 -2.16 8.11
N LYS A 147 -12.55 -2.58 9.34
CA LYS A 147 -11.79 -2.15 10.52
C LYS A 147 -10.33 -2.60 10.45
N TYR A 148 -10.06 -3.83 10.00
CA TYR A 148 -8.70 -4.32 9.79
C TYR A 148 -7.99 -3.58 8.66
N ASP A 149 -8.67 -3.31 7.54
CA ASP A 149 -8.10 -2.56 6.41
C ASP A 149 -7.74 -1.12 6.80
N GLU A 150 -8.59 -0.45 7.59
CA GLU A 150 -8.28 0.87 8.18
C GLU A 150 -7.05 0.79 9.09
N HIS A 151 -6.99 -0.21 9.96
CA HIS A 151 -5.87 -0.38 10.89
C HIS A 151 -4.57 -0.69 10.14
N ILE A 152 -4.63 -1.52 9.09
CA ILE A 152 -3.49 -1.83 8.22
C ILE A 152 -3.01 -0.57 7.48
N LYS A 153 -3.93 0.28 6.99
CA LYS A 153 -3.55 1.56 6.35
C LYS A 153 -2.85 2.50 7.33
N VAL A 154 -3.34 2.60 8.56
CA VAL A 154 -2.70 3.41 9.62
C VAL A 154 -1.32 2.85 9.95
N LEU A 155 -1.21 1.55 10.22
CA LEU A 155 0.06 0.88 10.52
C LEU A 155 1.07 0.97 9.36
N ILE A 156 0.62 0.85 8.11
CA ILE A 156 1.47 1.06 6.94
C ILE A 156 1.90 2.53 6.85
N GLY A 157 1.00 3.49 7.10
CA GLY A 157 1.33 4.91 7.18
C GLY A 157 2.42 5.18 8.22
N GLU A 158 2.17 4.82 9.47
CA GLU A 158 3.10 4.97 10.60
C GLU A 158 4.45 4.28 10.34
N ALA A 159 4.44 3.04 9.83
CA ALA A 159 5.65 2.30 9.52
C ALA A 159 6.43 2.89 8.35
N THR A 160 5.74 3.37 7.30
CA THR A 160 6.38 3.97 6.12
C THR A 160 7.01 5.32 6.45
N GLU A 161 6.36 6.11 7.29
CA GLU A 161 6.82 7.44 7.70
C GLU A 161 8.02 7.35 8.66
N GLY A 162 7.95 6.44 9.64
CA GLY A 162 9.09 6.12 10.51
C GLY A 162 10.27 5.53 9.75
N TYR A 163 10.00 4.68 8.76
CA TYR A 163 11.01 4.09 7.88
C TYR A 163 11.73 5.15 7.04
N LEU A 164 10.97 6.07 6.40
CA LEU A 164 11.53 7.18 5.61
C LEU A 164 12.53 8.03 6.40
N PHE A 165 12.18 8.40 7.64
CA PHE A 165 13.10 9.11 8.52
C PHE A 165 14.38 8.32 8.78
N SER A 166 14.25 7.05 9.17
CA SER A 166 15.39 6.18 9.50
C SER A 166 16.32 5.96 8.29
N GLU A 167 15.76 5.86 7.08
CA GLU A 167 16.49 5.68 5.83
C GLU A 167 17.25 6.94 5.42
N PHE A 168 16.64 8.13 5.52
CA PHE A 168 17.35 9.38 5.22
C PHE A 168 18.50 9.62 6.20
N LYS A 169 18.30 9.33 7.48
CA LYS A 169 19.35 9.39 8.49
C LYS A 169 20.50 8.44 8.15
N ARG A 170 20.18 7.17 7.85
CA ARG A 170 21.19 6.16 7.47
C ARG A 170 22.00 6.59 6.26
N GLN A 171 21.36 7.11 5.22
CA GLN A 171 22.03 7.59 4.00
C GLN A 171 22.91 8.81 4.28
N ALA A 172 22.45 9.76 5.11
CA ALA A 172 23.28 10.90 5.51
C ALA A 172 24.52 10.46 6.30
N ASP A 173 24.37 9.51 7.23
CA ASP A 173 25.48 9.00 8.04
C ASP A 173 26.51 8.22 7.19
N ASP A 174 26.05 7.40 6.23
CA ASP A 174 26.94 6.67 5.29
C ASP A 174 27.76 7.63 4.42
N ILE A 175 27.11 8.68 3.89
CA ILE A 175 27.81 9.70 3.10
C ILE A 175 28.81 10.48 3.95
N ASN A 176 28.46 10.83 5.19
CA ASN A 176 29.39 11.48 6.10
C ASN A 176 30.64 10.61 6.37
N ASN A 177 30.48 9.29 6.51
CA ASN A 177 31.61 8.37 6.63
C ASN A 177 32.47 8.37 5.35
N ARG A 178 31.85 8.32 4.17
CA ARG A 178 32.56 8.42 2.87
C ARG A 178 33.32 9.74 2.73
N ILE A 179 32.77 10.86 3.21
CA ILE A 179 33.44 12.17 3.27
C ILE A 179 34.65 12.10 4.19
N GLY A 180 34.52 11.45 5.35
CA GLY A 180 35.62 11.21 6.29
C GLY A 180 36.77 10.45 5.63
N ASP A 181 36.48 9.32 4.99
CA ASP A 181 37.47 8.49 4.29
C ASP A 181 38.15 9.26 3.16
N ASN A 182 37.37 9.92 2.29
CA ASN A 182 37.91 10.72 1.19
C ASN A 182 38.78 11.89 1.69
N SER A 183 38.40 12.52 2.81
CA SER A 183 39.17 13.59 3.45
C SER A 183 40.49 13.07 4.01
N PHE A 184 40.50 11.85 4.58
CA PHE A 184 41.71 11.18 5.04
C PHE A 184 42.67 10.90 3.88
N PHE A 185 42.18 10.32 2.77
CA PHE A 185 42.99 10.08 1.58
C PHE A 185 43.53 11.37 0.95
N LEU A 186 42.76 12.46 0.99
CA LEU A 186 43.22 13.77 0.53
C LEU A 186 44.40 14.28 1.36
N PHE A 187 44.30 14.20 2.68
CA PHE A 187 45.39 14.58 3.58
C PHE A 187 46.65 13.72 3.35
N LEU A 188 46.47 12.40 3.18
CA LEU A 188 47.55 11.47 2.88
C LEU A 188 48.24 11.79 1.54
N THR A 189 47.46 12.18 0.53
CA THR A 189 47.98 12.61 -0.78
C THR A 189 48.81 13.89 -0.67
N ILE A 190 48.36 14.87 0.12
CA ILE A 190 49.11 16.12 0.38
C ILE A 190 50.45 15.82 1.08
N ILE A 191 50.44 14.96 2.10
CA ILE A 191 51.67 14.51 2.78
C ILE A 191 52.62 13.83 1.80
N PHE A 192 52.10 12.97 0.93
CA PHE A 192 52.91 12.26 -0.06
C PHE A 192 53.57 13.22 -1.06
N ILE A 193 52.84 14.23 -1.53
CA ILE A 193 53.39 15.31 -2.38
C ILE A 193 54.52 16.05 -1.65
N PHE A 194 54.33 16.35 -0.36
CA PHE A 194 55.33 17.05 0.44
C PHE A 194 56.60 16.21 0.65
N LEU A 195 56.46 14.93 1.01
CA LEU A 195 57.57 14.00 1.20
C LEU A 195 58.36 13.78 -0.09
N THR A 196 57.66 13.57 -1.20
CA THR A 196 58.29 13.42 -2.52
C THR A 196 59.02 14.70 -2.95
N GLY A 197 58.48 15.88 -2.63
CA GLY A 197 59.15 17.17 -2.83
C GLY A 197 60.45 17.33 -2.02
N ILE A 198 60.47 16.90 -0.75
CA ILE A 198 61.69 16.93 0.08
C ILE A 198 62.74 15.96 -0.46
N LEU A 199 62.34 14.73 -0.81
CA LEU A 199 63.24 13.73 -1.40
C LEU A 199 63.81 14.22 -2.73
N PHE A 200 63.01 14.94 -3.51
CA PHE A 200 63.45 15.58 -4.74
C PHE A 200 64.55 16.61 -4.48
N LEU A 201 64.35 17.52 -3.52
CA LEU A 201 65.36 18.54 -3.15
C LEU A 201 66.68 17.90 -2.72
N LYS A 202 66.62 16.81 -1.94
CA LYS A 202 67.80 16.11 -1.43
C LYS A 202 68.60 15.35 -2.50
N ASN A 203 67.93 14.81 -3.51
CA ASN A 203 68.53 13.97 -4.55
C ASN A 203 68.92 14.75 -5.82
N THR A 204 68.99 16.09 -5.75
CA THR A 204 69.43 16.92 -6.86
C THR A 204 70.91 16.62 -7.19
N PRO A 205 71.22 16.15 -8.41
CA PRO A 205 72.60 15.85 -8.77
C PRO A 205 73.41 17.15 -8.92
N ASN A 206 74.56 17.24 -8.24
CA ASN A 206 75.45 18.42 -8.22
C ASN A 206 76.16 18.71 -9.55
N ASN A 207 75.97 17.89 -10.60
CA ASN A 207 76.79 17.89 -11.82
C ASN A 207 75.97 18.01 -13.11
N LEU A 208 74.89 18.81 -13.07
CA LEU A 208 74.06 19.12 -14.23
C LEU A 208 74.71 20.25 -15.06
N ASN A 209 75.59 19.90 -15.99
CA ASN A 209 76.37 20.88 -16.76
C ASN A 209 75.72 21.32 -18.08
N ASN A 210 74.73 20.57 -18.61
CA ASN A 210 74.04 20.89 -19.87
C ASN A 210 72.58 21.28 -19.66
N THR A 211 72.12 22.30 -20.40
CA THR A 211 70.74 22.81 -20.36
C THR A 211 69.70 21.76 -20.76
N ILE A 212 70.06 20.83 -21.65
CA ILE A 212 69.19 19.75 -22.12
C ILE A 212 68.97 18.71 -21.00
N ASP A 213 70.02 18.36 -20.24
CA ASP A 213 69.95 17.39 -19.14
C ASP A 213 69.12 17.95 -17.97
N ILE A 214 69.25 19.26 -17.69
CA ILE A 214 68.39 19.96 -16.71
C ILE A 214 66.92 19.90 -17.13
N THR A 215 66.63 20.13 -18.42
CA THR A 215 65.26 20.15 -18.93
C THR A 215 64.62 18.77 -18.88
N TYR A 216 65.33 17.72 -19.29
CA TYR A 216 64.84 16.34 -19.21
C TYR A 216 64.61 15.90 -17.75
N TYR A 217 65.54 16.27 -16.86
CA TYR A 217 65.41 16.02 -15.42
C TYR A 217 64.14 16.67 -14.86
N LEU A 218 63.90 17.96 -15.13
CA LEU A 218 62.70 18.66 -14.67
C LEU A 218 61.41 18.08 -15.27
N PHE A 219 61.40 17.75 -16.56
CA PHE A 219 60.23 17.19 -17.23
C PHE A 219 59.82 15.83 -16.62
N SER A 220 60.78 14.92 -16.44
CA SER A 220 60.51 13.59 -15.83
C SER A 220 59.89 13.69 -14.43
N LYS A 221 60.24 14.75 -13.70
CA LYS A 221 59.77 15.00 -12.33
C LYS A 221 58.39 15.64 -12.30
N ILE A 222 58.12 16.58 -13.19
CA ILE A 222 56.77 17.16 -13.37
C ILE A 222 55.78 16.06 -13.78
N THR A 223 56.16 15.17 -14.69
CA THR A 223 55.29 14.05 -15.12
C THR A 223 54.90 13.14 -13.95
N MET A 224 55.79 12.96 -12.96
CA MET A 224 55.51 12.17 -11.76
C MET A 224 54.45 12.81 -10.84
N PHE A 225 54.30 14.14 -10.86
CA PHE A 225 53.29 14.85 -10.07
C PHE A 225 51.92 14.91 -10.75
N ILE A 226 51.82 14.65 -12.06
CA ILE A 226 50.54 14.72 -12.79
C ILE A 226 49.47 13.78 -12.17
N PRO A 227 49.75 12.49 -11.88
CA PRO A 227 48.76 11.61 -11.24
C PRO A 227 48.35 12.10 -9.85
N LEU A 228 49.26 12.70 -9.10
CA LEU A 228 49.01 13.22 -7.75
C LEU A 228 48.10 14.45 -7.78
N ILE A 229 48.33 15.36 -8.73
CA ILE A 229 47.47 16.54 -8.95
C ILE A 229 46.07 16.07 -9.39
N PHE A 230 46.00 15.08 -10.28
CA PHE A 230 44.71 14.53 -10.71
C PHE A 230 43.96 13.86 -9.56
N ALA A 231 44.64 13.06 -8.73
CA ALA A 231 44.08 12.47 -7.51
C ALA A 231 43.56 13.53 -6.54
N LEU A 232 44.31 14.63 -6.35
CA LEU A 232 43.90 15.75 -5.49
C LEU A 232 42.64 16.45 -6.01
N LEU A 233 42.55 16.71 -7.32
CA LEU A 233 41.37 17.30 -7.95
C LEU A 233 40.16 16.37 -7.84
N PHE A 234 40.37 15.07 -8.06
CA PHE A 234 39.31 14.07 -7.98
C PHE A 234 38.76 13.92 -6.55
N LEU A 235 39.64 13.80 -5.54
CA LEU A 235 39.24 13.70 -4.15
C LEU A 235 38.50 14.96 -3.68
N ASN A 236 38.99 16.16 -4.03
CA ASN A 236 38.30 17.42 -3.71
C ASN A 236 36.92 17.49 -4.33
N ARG A 237 36.79 17.09 -5.60
CA ARG A 237 35.49 17.05 -6.28
C ARG A 237 34.54 16.07 -5.59
N ASN A 238 34.99 14.86 -5.28
CA ASN A 238 34.16 13.85 -4.62
C ASN A 238 33.70 14.31 -3.23
N ILE A 239 34.58 14.88 -2.41
CA ILE A 239 34.21 15.42 -1.10
C ILE A 239 33.14 16.51 -1.23
N ARG A 240 33.27 17.41 -2.22
CA ARG A 240 32.29 18.47 -2.45
C ARG A 240 30.94 17.91 -2.90
N ASP A 241 30.96 16.96 -3.82
CA ASP A 241 29.73 16.36 -4.37
C ASP A 241 29.04 15.47 -3.30
N ASP A 242 29.81 14.75 -2.48
CA ASP A 242 29.29 13.99 -1.34
C ASP A 242 28.72 14.93 -0.25
N ARG A 243 29.36 16.08 0.05
CA ARG A 243 28.80 17.08 0.99
C ARG A 243 27.46 17.66 0.54
N LYS A 244 27.29 17.89 -0.76
CA LYS A 244 26.00 18.30 -1.33
C LYS A 244 24.93 17.23 -1.10
N LEU A 245 25.31 15.97 -1.33
CA LEU A 245 24.42 14.84 -1.15
C LEU A 245 24.05 14.66 0.33
N GLU A 246 25.01 14.76 1.24
CA GLU A 246 24.80 14.74 2.69
C GLU A 246 23.78 15.78 3.13
N GLN A 247 23.94 17.04 2.71
CA GLN A 247 23.00 18.12 3.04
C GLN A 247 21.59 17.86 2.50
N THR A 248 21.49 17.27 1.31
CA THR A 248 20.19 16.88 0.74
C THR A 248 19.52 15.83 1.61
N TYR A 249 20.25 14.81 2.07
CA TYR A 249 19.71 13.77 2.92
C TYR A 249 19.41 14.24 4.34
N ARG A 250 20.24 15.10 4.93
CA ARG A 250 19.98 15.74 6.24
C ARG A 250 18.73 16.61 6.21
N HIS A 251 18.51 17.35 5.14
CA HIS A 251 17.28 18.12 4.97
C HIS A 251 16.06 17.19 4.89
N LYS A 252 16.15 16.12 4.10
CA LYS A 252 15.08 15.12 4.01
C LYS A 252 14.81 14.45 5.37
N GLU A 253 15.85 14.13 6.14
CA GLU A 253 15.75 13.62 7.51
C GLU A 253 14.97 14.59 8.42
N VAL A 254 15.35 15.87 8.44
CA VAL A 254 14.72 16.89 9.30
C VAL A 254 13.26 17.14 8.90
N VAL A 255 12.96 17.18 7.60
CA VAL A 255 11.59 17.32 7.09
C VAL A 255 10.74 16.12 7.49
N SER A 256 11.23 14.89 7.29
CA SER A 256 10.52 13.67 7.70
C SER A 256 10.30 13.59 9.20
N LYS A 257 11.30 13.96 10.02
CA LYS A 257 11.16 14.02 11.48
C LYS A 257 10.13 15.04 11.93
N SER A 258 10.14 16.22 11.31
CA SER A 258 9.18 17.27 11.62
C SER A 258 7.77 16.84 11.25
N TYR A 259 7.61 16.21 10.09
CA TYR A 259 6.35 15.64 9.63
C TYR A 259 5.81 14.57 10.61
N LEU A 260 6.64 13.62 11.02
CA LEU A 260 6.27 12.63 12.05
C LEU A 260 5.82 13.29 13.35
N ASN A 261 6.57 14.27 13.86
CA ASN A 261 6.18 15.00 15.06
C ASN A 261 4.85 15.75 14.90
N TYR A 262 4.54 16.26 13.70
CA TYR A 262 3.25 16.90 13.42
C TYR A 262 2.12 15.88 13.38
N LEU A 263 2.34 14.70 12.82
CA LEU A 263 1.36 13.63 12.85
C LEU A 263 1.09 13.17 14.29
N ASP A 264 2.14 12.90 15.07
CA ASP A 264 2.04 12.56 16.48
C ASP A 264 1.28 13.63 17.27
N PHE A 265 1.51 14.92 16.98
CA PHE A 265 0.80 16.03 17.59
C PHE A 265 -0.70 16.06 17.22
N LEU A 266 -1.03 15.82 15.94
CA LEU A 266 -2.41 15.80 15.44
C LEU A 266 -3.18 14.57 15.94
N ASP A 267 -2.49 13.45 16.14
CA ASP A 267 -3.04 12.24 16.75
C ASP A 267 -3.27 12.40 18.25
N ALA A 268 -2.35 13.06 18.96
CA ALA A 268 -2.51 13.39 20.37
C ALA A 268 -3.56 14.49 20.62
N ASN A 269 -3.83 15.36 19.64
CA ASN A 269 -4.76 16.48 19.75
C ASN A 269 -5.73 16.52 18.56
N PRO A 270 -6.73 15.61 18.50
CA PRO A 270 -7.70 15.62 17.43
C PRO A 270 -8.49 16.94 17.44
N MET A 271 -8.29 17.76 16.40
CA MET A 271 -8.94 19.06 16.21
C MET A 271 -10.41 18.87 15.81
N ILE A 272 -11.24 18.45 16.77
CA ILE A 272 -12.69 18.37 16.63
C ILE A 272 -13.25 19.79 16.80
N ILE A 273 -13.45 20.49 15.69
CA ILE A 273 -14.11 21.80 15.71
C ILE A 273 -15.61 21.56 15.64
N THR A 274 -16.33 21.97 16.67
CA THR A 274 -17.79 22.06 16.64
C THR A 274 -18.17 23.30 15.85
N ASN A 275 -18.78 23.12 14.68
CA ASN A 275 -19.40 24.25 14.00
C ASN A 275 -20.57 24.77 14.85
N GLY A 276 -20.93 26.05 14.69
CA GLY A 276 -22.01 26.71 15.44
C GLY A 276 -23.42 26.09 15.32
N LYS A 277 -23.55 24.93 14.67
CA LYS A 277 -24.75 24.10 14.56
C LYS A 277 -24.68 22.78 15.37
N GLY A 278 -23.62 22.55 16.15
CA GLY A 278 -23.46 21.35 16.99
C GLY A 278 -22.99 20.10 16.25
N GLU A 279 -22.55 20.24 14.99
CA GLU A 279 -22.02 19.13 14.18
C GLU A 279 -20.50 19.03 14.41
N HIS A 280 -20.03 17.83 14.77
CA HIS A 280 -18.60 17.52 14.90
C HIS A 280 -18.01 17.35 13.50
N ILE A 281 -17.24 18.33 13.04
CA ILE A 281 -16.48 18.20 11.79
C ILE A 281 -15.07 17.76 12.16
N ASP A 282 -14.71 16.56 11.73
CA ASP A 282 -13.35 16.06 11.84
C ASP A 282 -12.46 16.73 10.78
N ASN A 283 -11.91 17.90 11.12
CA ASN A 283 -10.92 18.59 10.30
C ASN A 283 -9.52 17.98 10.45
N SER A 284 -9.33 16.95 11.29
CA SER A 284 -8.03 16.31 11.50
C SER A 284 -7.49 15.73 10.18
N GLN A 285 -8.37 15.12 9.38
CA GLN A 285 -7.99 14.54 8.09
C GLN A 285 -7.53 15.59 7.08
N LEU A 286 -8.22 16.73 6.99
CA LEU A 286 -7.85 17.84 6.11
C LEU A 286 -6.51 18.48 6.51
N ILE A 287 -6.26 18.61 7.82
CA ILE A 287 -5.01 19.15 8.34
C ILE A 287 -3.86 18.18 8.07
N LYS A 288 -4.06 16.87 8.28
CA LYS A 288 -3.09 15.83 7.93
C LYS A 288 -2.75 15.84 6.43
N GLU A 289 -3.75 16.00 5.56
CA GLU A 289 -3.54 16.10 4.11
C GLU A 289 -2.69 17.33 3.73
N LYS A 290 -3.00 18.51 4.31
CA LYS A 290 -2.21 19.73 4.09
C LYS A 290 -0.79 19.61 4.62
N VAL A 291 -0.59 19.02 5.79
CA VAL A 291 0.73 18.77 6.39
C VAL A 291 1.53 17.78 5.53
N SER A 292 0.89 16.73 5.02
CA SER A 292 1.49 15.76 4.09
C SER A 292 1.88 16.42 2.77
N GLN A 293 1.01 17.26 2.19
CA GLN A 293 1.32 18.04 1.00
C GLN A 293 2.56 18.92 1.20
N ILE A 294 2.62 19.66 2.31
CA ILE A 294 3.77 20.52 2.65
C ILE A 294 5.04 19.69 2.85
N ALA A 295 4.95 18.52 3.48
CA ALA A 295 6.09 17.62 3.65
C ALA A 295 6.61 17.08 2.32
N VAL A 296 5.73 16.62 1.42
CA VAL A 296 6.10 16.16 0.07
C VAL A 296 6.73 17.29 -0.74
N GLU A 297 6.14 18.49 -0.72
CA GLU A 297 6.70 19.65 -1.40
C GLU A 297 8.09 20.02 -0.83
N SER A 298 8.27 19.92 0.49
CA SER A 298 9.53 20.24 1.17
C SER A 298 10.62 19.18 0.96
N LEU A 299 10.26 17.90 0.80
CA LEU A 299 11.18 16.81 0.45
C LEU A 299 11.71 16.93 -0.98
N GLY A 300 10.94 17.57 -1.86
CA GLY A 300 11.32 17.86 -3.25
C GLY A 300 12.31 19.03 -3.38
N LEU A 301 12.49 19.85 -2.34
CA LEU A 301 13.46 20.94 -2.34
C LEU A 301 14.88 20.40 -2.13
N ASN A 302 15.80 20.80 -3.02
CA ASN A 302 17.21 20.44 -2.90
C ASN A 302 18.03 21.62 -2.32
N PRO A 303 18.39 21.60 -1.04
CA PRO A 303 19.18 22.67 -0.42
C PRO A 303 20.60 22.74 -0.96
N ALA A 304 21.14 21.69 -1.61
CA ALA A 304 22.47 21.71 -2.19
C ALA A 304 22.61 22.67 -3.37
N LEU A 305 21.50 23.13 -3.96
CA LEU A 305 21.49 24.20 -4.96
C LEU A 305 21.98 25.55 -4.37
N LEU A 306 21.89 25.72 -3.05
CA LEU A 306 22.37 26.91 -2.34
C LEU A 306 23.91 26.94 -2.26
N LEU A 307 24.57 25.79 -2.26
CA LEU A 307 26.03 25.67 -2.27
C LEU A 307 26.64 26.09 -3.62
N ASP A 308 25.91 25.89 -4.73
CA ASP A 308 26.37 26.22 -6.08
C ASP A 308 26.34 27.73 -6.39
N LYS A 309 25.55 28.52 -5.66
CA LYS A 309 25.38 29.97 -5.85
C LYS A 309 26.31 30.83 -4.95
N SER A 310 27.52 30.36 -4.64
CA SER A 310 28.46 31.12 -3.80
C SER A 310 29.18 32.29 -4.48
N THR A 311 28.80 32.68 -5.70
CA THR A 311 29.25 33.94 -6.32
C THR A 311 28.08 34.76 -6.85
N SER A 312 27.71 35.78 -6.07
CA SER A 312 27.26 37.11 -6.53
C SER A 312 25.81 37.57 -6.34
N GLU A 313 24.83 36.79 -5.89
CA GLU A 313 23.48 37.34 -5.69
C GLU A 313 22.84 36.91 -4.37
N LYS A 314 22.49 37.94 -3.57
CA LYS A 314 21.65 37.99 -2.36
C LYS A 314 21.22 36.66 -1.74
N ILE A 315 21.72 36.44 -0.52
CA ILE A 315 21.22 35.60 0.58
C ILE A 315 19.92 34.84 0.24
N PRO A 316 20.01 33.59 -0.25
CA PRO A 316 18.86 32.83 -0.75
C PRO A 316 17.94 32.29 0.35
N MET A 317 18.29 32.50 1.62
CA MET A 317 17.37 32.24 2.74
C MET A 317 16.20 33.22 2.72
N GLU A 318 16.42 34.47 2.30
CA GLU A 318 15.36 35.47 2.12
C GLU A 318 14.45 35.12 0.94
N GLU A 319 15.01 34.51 -0.12
CA GLU A 319 14.27 34.11 -1.33
C GLU A 319 13.48 32.80 -1.12
N LEU A 320 14.00 31.87 -0.32
CA LEU A 320 13.25 30.67 0.09
C LEU A 320 12.18 30.99 1.13
N LEU A 321 12.50 31.83 2.12
CA LEU A 321 11.51 32.33 3.08
C LEU A 321 10.46 33.17 2.36
N SER A 322 10.82 34.06 1.44
CA SER A 322 9.85 34.84 0.68
C SER A 322 9.02 33.98 -0.25
N LYS A 323 9.57 32.91 -0.84
CA LYS A 323 8.78 32.01 -1.71
C LYS A 323 7.84 31.10 -0.91
N ILE A 324 8.21 30.70 0.30
CA ILE A 324 7.32 30.02 1.25
C ILE A 324 6.25 30.99 1.76
N LEU A 325 6.64 32.22 2.10
CA LEU A 325 5.75 33.25 2.64
C LEU A 325 4.80 33.78 1.57
N ASP A 326 5.26 34.19 0.38
CA ASP A 326 4.43 34.66 -0.74
C ASP A 326 3.43 33.59 -1.19
N LYS A 327 3.84 32.31 -1.20
CA LYS A 327 2.92 31.22 -1.59
C LYS A 327 1.89 30.91 -0.50
N SER A 328 2.24 31.08 0.79
CA SER A 328 1.28 31.03 1.90
C SER A 328 0.37 32.27 1.98
N THR A 329 0.81 33.41 1.44
CA THR A 329 0.08 34.69 1.44
C THR A 329 -0.78 34.88 0.19
N SER A 330 -0.53 34.11 -0.89
CA SER A 330 -1.31 34.15 -2.13
C SER A 330 -2.70 33.48 -1.99
N GLU A 331 -2.87 32.56 -1.04
CA GLU A 331 -4.19 32.13 -0.56
C GLU A 331 -4.67 33.08 0.56
N LYS A 332 -4.96 34.33 0.20
CA LYS A 332 -5.60 35.25 1.13
C LYS A 332 -7.05 34.82 1.37
N ILE A 333 -7.28 34.39 2.62
CA ILE A 333 -8.51 34.16 3.39
C ILE A 333 -8.99 32.69 3.35
N PRO A 334 -8.93 31.92 4.47
CA PRO A 334 -9.35 32.33 5.82
C PRO A 334 -8.35 31.98 6.96
N MET A 335 -7.03 31.98 6.73
CA MET A 335 -6.07 31.66 7.79
C MET A 335 -5.90 32.81 8.82
N GLU A 336 -6.00 34.07 8.39
CA GLU A 336 -5.98 35.23 9.30
C GLU A 336 -7.25 35.32 10.17
N GLU A 337 -8.40 34.86 9.67
CA GLU A 337 -9.64 34.81 10.46
C GLU A 337 -9.63 33.65 11.48
N LEU A 338 -8.92 32.56 11.17
CA LEU A 338 -8.70 31.45 12.10
C LEU A 338 -7.68 31.80 13.18
N LEU A 339 -6.58 32.48 12.80
CA LEU A 339 -5.56 32.92 13.75
C LEU A 339 -6.08 34.02 14.69
N SER A 340 -6.90 34.96 14.22
CA SER A 340 -7.52 35.97 15.10
C SER A 340 -8.51 35.35 16.09
N LYS A 341 -9.33 34.37 15.67
CA LYS A 341 -10.24 33.62 16.57
C LYS A 341 -9.51 32.78 17.61
N ILE A 342 -8.31 32.28 17.31
CA ILE A 342 -7.48 31.52 18.26
C ILE A 342 -6.82 32.47 19.30
N LEU A 343 -6.40 33.66 18.86
CA LEU A 343 -5.77 34.65 19.73
C LEU A 343 -6.78 35.35 20.68
N ASP A 344 -8.01 35.59 20.20
CA ASP A 344 -9.09 36.13 21.03
C ASP A 344 -9.57 35.14 22.10
N ARG A 345 -9.53 33.82 21.82
CA ARG A 345 -9.87 32.79 22.82
C ARG A 345 -8.81 32.61 23.90
N THR A 346 -7.53 32.75 23.56
CA THR A 346 -6.42 32.64 24.53
C THR A 346 -6.26 33.85 25.44
N THR A 347 -6.83 35.00 25.08
CA THR A 347 -6.87 36.20 25.92
C THR A 347 -8.13 36.29 26.80
N ALA A 348 -9.24 35.67 26.39
CA ALA A 348 -10.44 35.53 27.22
C ALA A 348 -10.25 34.56 28.40
N ASP A 349 -9.49 33.47 28.21
CA ASP A 349 -9.28 32.43 29.24
C ASP A 349 -8.22 32.81 30.31
N LYS A 350 -7.63 34.01 30.21
CA LYS A 350 -6.72 34.58 31.22
C LYS A 350 -7.37 35.64 32.12
N LYS A 351 -8.68 35.89 32.00
CA LYS A 351 -9.42 36.88 32.80
C LYS A 351 -10.75 36.37 33.40
N GLY A 352 -10.98 35.07 33.43
CA GLY A 352 -12.10 34.43 34.15
C GLY A 352 -11.65 33.81 35.45
#